data_AF-A0A920BPE2-F1
#
_entry.id   AF-A0A920BPE2-F1
#
_cell.length_a   1.000
_cell.length_b   1.000
_cell.length_c   1.000
_cell.angle_alpha   90.00
_cell.angle_beta   90.00
_cell.angle_gamma   90.00
#
_symmetry.space_group_name_H-M   'P 1'
#
loop_
_entity.id
_entity.type
_entity.pdbx_description
1 polymer ?
#
loop_
_entity_poly.entity_id
_entity_poly.type
_entity_poly.pdbx_seq_one_letter_code
_entity_poly.pdbx_strand_id
1 'polypeptide(L)'
;MPPDTFVTFTPDPQDPSWRSGWDPMVDLAKPTAFRDLPQSVFLWRNFQVKVVFTVGGVDLSQSMGVPVSILDFVLMLQAVKVIVRREGRADIGLSDRGDQWSFSQHGELLRVRIRGLLDDGWVEGSCLVEEFEQLVDVCLADALRLMFWEQPALRQNTYLQTLVRQAAGA
;
A
#
# COMPACT_ATOMS: atom_id res chain seq x y z
N MET A 1 21.55 4.13 -13.23
CA MET A 1 20.45 3.18 -13.47
C MET A 1 19.31 3.55 -12.55
N PRO A 2 18.04 3.45 -12.97
CA PRO A 2 16.93 3.51 -12.03
C PRO A 2 17.08 2.41 -10.97
N PRO A 3 16.52 2.58 -9.77
CA PRO A 3 16.49 1.51 -8.77
C PRO A 3 15.72 0.31 -9.33
N ASP A 4 16.24 -0.89 -9.07
CA ASP A 4 15.61 -2.14 -9.50
C ASP A 4 14.45 -2.54 -8.56
N THR A 5 14.29 -1.83 -7.44
CA THR A 5 13.15 -1.96 -6.52
C THR A 5 12.35 -0.67 -6.48
N PHE A 6 11.06 -0.73 -6.82
CA PHE A 6 10.17 0.43 -6.81
C PHE A 6 8.70 0.04 -6.71
N VAL A 7 7.88 1.02 -6.32
CA VAL A 7 6.42 0.94 -6.31
C VAL A 7 5.87 2.12 -7.10
N THR A 8 4.87 1.88 -7.94
CA THR A 8 4.04 2.93 -8.51
C THR A 8 2.56 2.64 -8.30
N PHE A 9 1.78 3.70 -8.19
CA PHE A 9 0.34 3.65 -7.97
C PHE A 9 -0.38 4.27 -9.16
N THR A 10 -1.32 3.53 -9.73
CA THR A 10 -2.22 4.04 -10.77
C THR A 10 -3.66 3.97 -10.25
N PRO A 11 -4.35 5.11 -10.06
CA PRO A 11 -5.76 5.13 -9.68
C PRO A 11 -6.61 4.20 -10.55
N ASP A 12 -7.45 3.37 -9.93
CA ASP A 12 -8.42 2.58 -10.67
C ASP A 12 -9.52 3.51 -11.21
N PRO A 13 -9.71 3.63 -12.54
CA PRO A 13 -10.77 4.49 -13.10
C PRO A 13 -12.18 4.05 -12.71
N GLN A 14 -12.36 2.80 -12.25
CA GLN A 14 -13.66 2.30 -11.80
C GLN A 14 -13.99 2.71 -10.36
N ASP A 15 -13.00 3.09 -9.56
CA ASP A 15 -13.23 3.54 -8.19
C ASP A 15 -13.67 5.01 -8.19
N PRO A 16 -14.93 5.30 -7.77
CA PRO A 16 -15.45 6.67 -7.76
C PRO A 16 -14.69 7.58 -6.79
N SER A 17 -13.99 7.05 -5.79
CA SER A 17 -13.24 7.85 -4.80
C SER A 17 -12.07 8.65 -5.37
N TRP A 18 -11.67 8.38 -6.61
CA TRP A 18 -10.70 9.22 -7.34
C TRP A 18 -11.33 10.39 -8.09
N ARG A 19 -12.66 10.58 -8.07
CA ARG A 19 -13.36 11.60 -8.87
C ARG A 19 -13.79 12.81 -8.03
N SER A 20 -13.69 14.01 -8.56
CA SER A 20 -13.97 15.28 -7.85
C SER A 20 -15.39 15.46 -7.29
N GLY A 21 -16.33 14.59 -7.66
CA GLY A 21 -17.70 14.54 -7.13
C GLY A 21 -17.98 13.31 -6.28
N TRP A 22 -16.95 12.59 -5.83
CA TRP A 22 -17.13 11.44 -4.95
C TRP A 22 -17.83 11.88 -3.66
N ASP A 23 -18.96 11.25 -3.42
CA ASP A 23 -19.65 11.37 -2.16
C ASP A 23 -19.46 10.08 -1.35
N PRO A 24 -18.59 10.07 -0.33
CA PRO A 24 -18.40 8.90 0.53
C PRO A 24 -19.68 8.52 1.30
N MET A 25 -20.68 9.40 1.32
CA MET A 25 -21.93 9.21 2.05
C MET A 25 -22.87 8.20 1.38
N VAL A 26 -22.65 7.85 0.12
CA VAL A 26 -23.47 6.83 -0.59
C VAL A 26 -23.23 5.44 -0.02
N ASP A 27 -22.03 5.16 0.48
CA ASP A 27 -21.64 3.85 1.02
C ASP A 27 -21.77 3.77 2.56
N LEU A 28 -22.02 4.90 3.22
CA LEU A 28 -22.14 4.99 4.68
C LEU A 28 -23.60 5.22 5.09
N ALA A 29 -24.08 4.46 6.07
CA ALA A 29 -25.47 4.54 6.54
C ALA A 29 -25.87 5.91 7.14
N LYS A 30 -24.91 6.83 7.34
CA LYS A 30 -25.14 8.16 7.89
C LYS A 30 -24.31 9.21 7.16
N PRO A 31 -24.83 10.44 7.06
CA PRO A 31 -24.05 11.58 6.64
C PRO A 31 -22.75 11.75 7.44
N THR A 32 -21.61 11.49 6.80
CA THR A 32 -20.26 11.60 7.35
C THR A 32 -19.43 12.59 6.53
N ALA A 33 -19.01 13.69 7.15
CA ALA A 33 -18.12 14.65 6.51
C ALA A 33 -16.73 14.03 6.23
N PHE A 34 -16.02 14.53 5.22
CA PHE A 34 -14.66 14.07 4.86
C PHE A 34 -13.69 14.01 6.05
N ARG A 35 -13.78 14.98 6.97
CA ARG A 35 -12.93 15.04 8.17
C ARG A 35 -13.13 13.85 9.13
N ASP A 36 -14.32 13.25 9.08
CA ASP A 36 -14.82 12.22 10.00
C ASP A 36 -14.88 10.83 9.35
N LEU A 37 -14.41 10.67 8.10
CA LEU A 37 -14.37 9.36 7.44
C LEU A 37 -13.53 8.37 8.24
N PRO A 38 -14.07 7.18 8.55
CA PRO A 38 -13.37 6.19 9.35
C PRO A 38 -12.25 5.52 8.55
N GLN A 39 -11.27 4.96 9.27
CA GLN A 39 -10.14 4.23 8.69
C GLN A 39 -10.58 3.13 7.70
N SER A 40 -11.68 2.43 7.99
CA SER A 40 -12.19 1.34 7.15
C SER A 40 -12.55 1.77 5.72
N VAL A 41 -12.94 3.03 5.50
CA VAL A 41 -13.17 3.58 4.15
C VAL A 41 -11.89 3.48 3.32
N PHE A 42 -10.77 3.81 3.95
CA PHE A 42 -9.48 3.86 3.30
C PHE A 42 -8.82 2.50 3.12
N LEU A 43 -9.14 1.50 3.95
CA LEU A 43 -8.45 0.19 3.92
C LEU A 43 -9.11 -0.85 3.01
N TRP A 44 -10.39 -0.72 2.69
CA TRP A 44 -11.11 -1.80 2.02
C TRP A 44 -11.54 -1.49 0.60
N ARG A 45 -12.42 -0.50 0.40
CA ARG A 45 -13.15 -0.35 -0.87
C ARG A 45 -12.89 0.94 -1.64
N ASN A 46 -12.27 1.92 -1.01
CA ASN A 46 -11.97 3.20 -1.65
C ASN A 46 -10.46 3.36 -1.83
N PHE A 47 -10.11 4.28 -2.72
CA PHE A 47 -8.76 4.57 -3.17
C PHE A 47 -8.04 3.32 -3.71
N GLN A 48 -8.74 2.54 -4.51
CA GLN A 48 -8.23 1.37 -5.20
C GLN A 48 -7.24 1.78 -6.28
N VAL A 49 -6.09 1.11 -6.31
CA VAL A 49 -5.02 1.36 -7.28
C VAL A 49 -4.56 0.07 -7.91
N LYS A 50 -4.16 0.14 -9.17
CA LYS A 50 -3.23 -0.83 -9.74
C LYS A 50 -1.84 -0.48 -9.24
N VAL A 51 -1.21 -1.44 -8.55
CA VAL A 51 0.15 -1.32 -8.05
C VAL A 51 1.08 -1.96 -9.06
N VAL A 52 2.18 -1.29 -9.41
CA VAL A 52 3.36 -1.99 -9.96
C VAL A 52 4.36 -2.07 -8.81
N PHE A 53 4.73 -3.28 -8.41
CA PHE A 53 5.68 -3.51 -7.34
C PHE A 53 6.82 -4.38 -7.85
N THR A 54 7.97 -3.76 -8.09
CA THR A 54 9.16 -4.44 -8.56
C THR A 54 10.16 -4.56 -7.42
N VAL A 55 10.77 -5.73 -7.25
CA VAL A 55 11.82 -6.00 -6.26
C VAL A 55 12.99 -6.68 -6.94
N GLY A 56 14.15 -6.02 -6.98
CA GLY A 56 15.34 -6.55 -7.66
C GLY A 56 15.11 -6.89 -9.13
N GLY A 57 14.32 -6.07 -9.83
CA GLY A 57 13.97 -6.26 -11.24
C GLY A 57 12.85 -7.27 -11.51
N VAL A 58 12.30 -7.92 -10.48
CA VAL A 58 11.16 -8.83 -10.63
C VAL A 58 9.85 -8.10 -10.33
N ASP A 59 8.94 -8.07 -11.31
CA ASP A 59 7.60 -7.53 -11.15
C ASP A 59 6.71 -8.49 -10.36
N LEU A 60 6.46 -8.16 -9.10
CA LEU A 60 5.63 -8.93 -8.18
C LEU A 60 4.14 -8.58 -8.30
N SER A 61 3.79 -7.52 -9.03
CA SER A 61 2.40 -7.07 -9.14
C SER A 61 1.48 -8.02 -9.91
N GLN A 62 2.06 -8.89 -10.75
CA GLN A 62 1.31 -9.88 -11.53
C GLN A 62 0.50 -10.83 -10.64
N SER A 63 1.01 -11.15 -9.45
CA SER A 63 0.34 -11.99 -8.46
C SER A 63 -0.79 -11.29 -7.70
N MET A 64 -0.93 -9.96 -7.81
CA MET A 64 -2.00 -9.21 -7.14
C MET A 64 -3.31 -9.27 -7.94
N GLY A 65 -3.24 -9.38 -9.28
CA GLY A 65 -4.36 -9.70 -10.19
C GLY A 65 -5.48 -8.66 -10.31
N VAL A 66 -5.68 -7.79 -9.33
CA VAL A 66 -6.77 -6.80 -9.25
C VAL A 66 -6.34 -5.56 -8.46
N PRO A 67 -7.03 -4.42 -8.63
CA PRO A 67 -6.78 -3.23 -7.82
C PRO A 67 -6.93 -3.49 -6.32
N VAL A 68 -6.12 -2.80 -5.53
CA VAL A 68 -6.08 -2.90 -4.06
C VAL A 68 -6.19 -1.51 -3.43
N SER A 69 -6.64 -1.41 -2.18
CA SER A 69 -6.58 -0.14 -1.46
C SER A 69 -5.12 0.33 -1.37
N ILE A 70 -4.87 1.56 -1.82
CA ILE A 70 -3.53 2.17 -1.72
C ILE A 70 -3.04 2.23 -0.28
N LEU A 71 -3.94 2.50 0.69
CA LEU A 71 -3.56 2.62 2.09
C LEU A 71 -3.36 1.27 2.76
N ASP A 72 -4.15 0.26 2.43
CA ASP A 72 -3.92 -1.10 2.93
C ASP A 72 -2.55 -1.63 2.48
N PHE A 73 -2.22 -1.42 1.20
CA PHE A 73 -0.93 -1.83 0.65
C PHE A 73 0.26 -1.17 1.34
N VAL A 74 0.28 0.17 1.46
CA VAL A 74 1.43 0.86 2.06
C VAL A 74 1.55 0.60 3.57
N LEU A 75 0.43 0.41 4.27
CA LEU A 75 0.45 0.07 5.70
C LEU A 75 0.93 -1.37 5.94
N MET A 76 0.58 -2.30 5.05
CA MET A 76 1.16 -3.64 5.05
C MET A 76 2.68 -3.57 4.90
N LEU A 77 3.20 -2.80 3.94
CA LEU A 77 4.65 -2.62 3.77
C LEU A 77 5.34 -1.99 4.99
N GLN A 78 4.69 -1.01 5.62
CA GLN A 78 5.18 -0.40 6.87
C GLN A 78 5.22 -1.42 8.01
N ALA A 79 4.19 -2.26 8.15
CA ALA A 79 4.17 -3.35 9.12
C ALA A 79 5.30 -4.36 8.85
N VAL A 80 5.51 -4.74 7.59
CA VAL A 80 6.62 -5.61 7.17
C VAL A 80 7.96 -5.04 7.57
N LYS A 81 8.23 -3.76 7.27
CA LYS A 81 9.46 -3.08 7.65
C LYS A 81 9.74 -3.21 9.16
N VAL A 82 8.73 -2.95 9.99
CA VAL A 82 8.86 -3.05 11.45
C VAL A 82 9.10 -4.50 11.90
N ILE A 83 8.33 -5.45 11.36
CA ILE A 83 8.41 -6.86 11.76
C ILE A 83 9.74 -7.48 11.30
N VAL A 84 10.16 -7.25 10.06
CA VAL A 84 11.44 -7.76 9.52
C VAL A 84 12.62 -7.20 10.32
N ARG A 85 12.64 -5.89 10.64
CA ARG A 85 13.68 -5.31 11.50
C ARG A 85 13.78 -6.00 12.86
N ARG A 86 12.65 -6.43 13.43
CA ARG A 86 12.58 -7.07 14.75
C ARG A 86 12.88 -8.57 14.71
N GLU A 87 12.39 -9.27 13.70
CA GLU A 87 12.28 -10.73 13.68
C GLU A 87 13.03 -11.40 12.52
N GLY A 88 13.55 -10.62 11.58
CA GLY A 88 14.19 -11.09 10.36
C GLY A 88 13.24 -11.73 9.33
N ARG A 89 11.95 -11.83 9.65
CA ARG A 89 10.93 -12.38 8.75
C ARG A 89 9.54 -11.80 9.04
N ALA A 90 8.69 -11.69 8.04
CA ALA A 90 7.29 -11.33 8.18
C ALA A 90 6.43 -12.10 7.17
N ASP A 91 5.36 -12.73 7.64
CA ASP A 91 4.32 -13.31 6.79
C ASP A 91 3.04 -12.50 6.99
N ILE A 92 2.57 -11.84 5.93
CA ILE A 92 1.44 -10.90 5.97
C ILE A 92 0.62 -11.01 4.68
N GLY A 93 -0.60 -10.49 4.69
CA GLY A 93 -1.45 -10.37 3.49
C GLY A 93 -2.20 -9.04 3.51
N LEU A 94 -2.81 -8.70 2.40
CA LEU A 94 -3.70 -7.54 2.33
C LEU A 94 -5.01 -7.84 3.07
N SER A 95 -5.59 -6.83 3.71
CA SER A 95 -6.72 -6.99 4.64
C SER A 95 -7.97 -7.58 3.99
N ASP A 96 -8.16 -7.35 2.69
CA ASP A 96 -9.30 -7.83 1.91
C ASP A 96 -8.95 -9.03 1.00
N ARG A 97 -7.72 -9.56 1.10
CA ARG A 97 -7.22 -10.63 0.23
C ARG A 97 -6.86 -11.90 1.00
N GLY A 98 -6.97 -13.01 0.31
CA GLY A 98 -6.40 -14.30 0.72
C GLY A 98 -5.00 -14.52 0.13
N ASP A 99 -4.32 -13.45 -0.27
CA ASP A 99 -2.95 -13.53 -0.78
C ASP A 99 -1.96 -13.80 0.36
N GLN A 100 -0.79 -14.31 0.00
CA GLN A 100 0.26 -14.62 0.96
C GLN A 100 1.54 -13.92 0.55
N TRP A 101 2.04 -13.08 1.44
CA TRP A 101 3.31 -12.39 1.28
C TRP A 101 4.26 -12.88 2.35
N SER A 102 5.46 -13.25 1.92
CA SER A 102 6.53 -13.68 2.81
C SER A 102 7.77 -12.84 2.56
N PHE A 103 8.26 -12.23 3.63
CA PHE A 103 9.46 -11.41 3.64
C PHE A 103 10.48 -12.08 4.54
N SER A 104 11.70 -12.26 4.07
CA SER A 104 12.77 -12.92 4.82
C SER A 104 14.11 -12.25 4.60
N GLN A 105 14.78 -11.91 5.68
CA GLN A 105 16.10 -11.27 5.65
C GLN A 105 17.22 -12.30 5.79
N HIS A 106 18.21 -12.20 4.93
CA HIS A 106 19.43 -13.01 4.93
C HIS A 106 20.65 -12.09 4.80
N GLY A 107 21.21 -11.69 5.95
CA GLY A 107 22.24 -10.65 5.99
C GLY A 107 21.65 -9.31 5.57
N GLU A 108 22.21 -8.71 4.52
CA GLU A 108 21.76 -7.43 3.96
C GLU A 108 20.67 -7.58 2.89
N LEU A 109 20.35 -8.82 2.49
CA LEU A 109 19.36 -9.09 1.46
C LEU A 109 17.98 -9.35 2.08
N LEU A 110 16.97 -8.71 1.51
CA LEU A 110 15.56 -9.00 1.75
C LEU A 110 15.02 -9.78 0.56
N ARG A 111 14.52 -10.99 0.83
CA ARG A 111 13.75 -11.77 -0.14
C ARG A 111 12.26 -11.52 0.08
N VAL A 112 11.56 -11.26 -1.01
CA VAL A 112 10.12 -11.03 -1.03
C VAL A 112 9.48 -12.08 -1.92
N ARG A 113 8.48 -12.79 -1.38
CA ARG A 113 7.71 -13.79 -2.12
C ARG A 113 6.24 -13.49 -2.01
N ILE A 114 5.53 -13.60 -3.13
CA ILE A 114 4.08 -13.44 -3.18
C ILE A 114 3.47 -14.66 -3.85
N ARG A 115 2.33 -15.09 -3.32
CA ARG A 115 1.42 -16.01 -3.99
C ARG A 115 0.02 -15.42 -3.96
N GLY A 116 -0.51 -15.11 -5.15
CA GLY A 116 -1.89 -14.70 -5.33
C GLY A 116 -2.85 -15.84 -4.96
N LEU A 117 -4.12 -15.50 -4.70
CA LEU A 117 -5.15 -16.46 -4.31
C LEU A 117 -5.36 -17.58 -5.35
N LEU A 118 -5.18 -17.24 -6.63
CA LEU A 118 -5.39 -18.14 -7.77
C LEU A 118 -4.07 -18.61 -8.40
N ASP A 119 -2.92 -18.27 -7.80
CA ASP A 119 -1.62 -18.60 -8.35
C ASP A 119 -1.18 -20.00 -7.91
N ASP A 120 -0.72 -20.80 -8.87
CA ASP A 120 -0.19 -22.14 -8.61
C ASP A 120 1.25 -22.12 -8.03
N GLY A 121 1.87 -20.94 -7.94
CA GLY A 121 3.28 -20.79 -7.58
C GLY A 121 3.60 -19.48 -6.87
N TRP A 122 4.83 -19.39 -6.37
CA TRP A 122 5.36 -18.17 -5.78
C TRP A 122 6.14 -17.37 -6.82
N VAL A 123 5.91 -16.06 -6.85
CA VAL A 123 6.80 -15.10 -7.52
C VAL A 123 7.76 -14.54 -6.47
N GLU A 124 9.04 -14.44 -6.81
CA GLU A 124 10.10 -14.06 -5.87
C GLU A 124 11.00 -12.97 -6.44
N GLY A 125 11.23 -11.92 -5.66
CA GLY A 125 12.23 -10.89 -5.90
C GLY A 125 13.17 -10.77 -4.71
N SER A 126 14.30 -10.10 -4.88
CA SER A 126 15.23 -9.82 -3.77
C SER A 126 15.92 -8.48 -3.95
N CYS A 127 16.07 -7.74 -2.87
CA CYS A 127 16.73 -6.43 -2.86
C CYS A 127 17.56 -6.25 -1.58
N LEU A 128 18.28 -5.14 -1.46
CA LEU A 128 18.89 -4.79 -0.18
C LEU A 128 17.81 -4.36 0.82
N VAL A 129 17.99 -4.70 2.10
CA VAL A 129 17.09 -4.29 3.18
C VAL A 129 16.97 -2.76 3.20
N GLU A 130 18.07 -2.05 3.06
CA GLU A 130 18.08 -0.58 3.01
C GLU A 130 17.25 -0.03 1.84
N GLU A 131 17.33 -0.65 0.66
CA GLU A 131 16.56 -0.26 -0.52
C GLU A 131 15.05 -0.45 -0.29
N PHE A 132 14.66 -1.58 0.32
CA PHE A 132 13.27 -1.80 0.72
C PHE A 132 12.81 -0.78 1.75
N GLU A 133 13.61 -0.49 2.77
CA GLU A 133 13.24 0.44 3.82
C GLU A 133 13.05 1.86 3.30
N GLN A 134 13.94 2.32 2.40
CA GLN A 134 13.82 3.60 1.71
C GLN A 134 12.57 3.66 0.83
N LEU A 135 12.30 2.59 0.08
CA LEU A 135 11.08 2.47 -0.71
C LEU A 135 9.83 2.64 0.17
N VAL A 136 9.79 1.94 1.31
CA VAL A 136 8.63 1.97 2.23
C VAL A 136 8.41 3.36 2.84
N ASP A 137 9.48 4.10 3.14
CA ASP A 137 9.38 5.47 3.66
C ASP A 137 8.77 6.43 2.65
N VAL A 138 9.13 6.30 1.37
CA VAL A 138 8.60 7.15 0.30
C VAL A 138 7.17 6.75 -0.09
N CYS A 139 6.84 5.46 -0.05
CA CYS A 139 5.53 4.95 -0.48
C CYS A 139 4.34 5.57 0.25
N LEU A 140 4.41 5.72 1.58
CA LEU A 140 3.32 6.30 2.35
C LEU A 140 3.12 7.79 2.00
N ALA A 141 4.23 8.54 1.84
CA ALA A 141 4.18 9.93 1.46
C ALA A 141 3.58 10.12 0.05
N ASP A 142 3.98 9.28 -0.91
CA ASP A 142 3.46 9.31 -2.27
C ASP A 142 1.99 8.91 -2.36
N ALA A 143 1.56 7.90 -1.60
CA ALA A 143 0.16 7.50 -1.51
C ALA A 143 -0.71 8.65 -0.98
N LEU A 144 -0.30 9.28 0.12
CA LEU A 144 -1.01 10.42 0.71
C LEU A 144 -1.04 11.62 -0.24
N ARG A 145 0.09 11.90 -0.91
CA ARG A 145 0.18 12.98 -1.91
C ARG A 145 -0.80 12.76 -3.06
N LEU A 146 -0.88 11.54 -3.60
CA LEU A 146 -1.83 11.18 -4.65
C LEU A 146 -3.28 11.34 -4.19
N MET A 147 -3.62 10.81 -3.01
CA MET A 147 -4.97 10.96 -2.44
C MET A 147 -5.37 12.42 -2.24
N PHE A 148 -4.48 13.27 -1.71
CA PHE A 148 -4.77 14.69 -1.49
C PHE A 148 -4.77 15.53 -2.77
N TRP A 149 -4.08 15.06 -3.81
CA TRP A 149 -4.13 15.70 -5.11
C TRP A 149 -5.51 15.49 -5.76
N GLU A 150 -5.98 14.24 -5.80
CA GLU A 150 -7.27 13.89 -6.40
C GLU A 150 -8.46 14.31 -5.52
N GLN A 151 -8.31 14.25 -4.19
CA GLN A 151 -9.34 14.63 -3.23
C GLN A 151 -8.83 15.62 -2.19
N PRO A 152 -8.78 16.94 -2.51
CA PRO A 152 -8.25 17.93 -1.60
C PRO A 152 -8.92 18.01 -0.23
N ALA A 153 -10.22 17.67 -0.16
CA ALA A 153 -11.00 17.66 1.09
C ALA A 153 -10.45 16.66 2.13
N LEU A 154 -9.78 15.59 1.69
CA LEU A 154 -9.16 14.60 2.58
C LEU A 154 -8.05 15.16 3.46
N ARG A 155 -7.47 16.33 3.12
CA ARG A 155 -6.51 17.01 3.99
C ARG A 155 -7.10 17.34 5.37
N GLN A 156 -8.42 17.40 5.50
CA GLN A 156 -9.10 17.65 6.78
C GLN A 156 -9.32 16.37 7.61
N ASN A 157 -9.03 15.19 7.06
CA ASN A 157 -9.29 13.91 7.74
C ASN A 157 -8.27 13.63 8.85
N THR A 158 -8.76 13.42 10.07
CA THR A 158 -7.93 13.25 11.27
C THR A 158 -7.03 12.01 11.20
N TYR A 159 -7.52 10.92 10.62
CA TYR A 159 -6.76 9.70 10.45
C TYR A 159 -5.61 9.91 9.46
N LEU A 160 -5.88 10.48 8.28
CA LEU A 160 -4.85 10.76 7.28
C LEU A 160 -3.81 11.78 7.79
N GLN A 161 -4.22 12.81 8.53
CA GLN A 161 -3.28 13.74 9.17
C GLN A 161 -2.40 13.08 10.24
N THR A 162 -2.86 11.99 10.86
CA THR A 162 -2.03 11.19 11.77
C THR A 162 -0.97 10.42 11.00
N LEU A 163 -1.33 9.82 9.85
CA LEU A 163 -0.37 9.15 8.96
C LEU A 163 0.67 10.12 8.39
N VAL A 164 0.28 11.33 8.00
CA VAL A 164 1.22 12.38 7.53
C VAL A 164 2.28 12.68 8.59
N ARG A 165 1.87 12.84 9.86
CA ARG A 165 2.80 13.12 10.96
C ARG A 165 3.75 11.96 11.23
N GLN A 166 3.27 10.73 11.08
CA GLN A 166 4.10 9.53 11.20
C GLN A 166 5.11 9.43 10.05
N ALA A 167 4.69 9.70 8.82
CA ALA A 167 5.57 9.71 7.65
C ALA A 167 6.65 10.80 7.71
N ALA A 168 6.37 11.94 8.37
CA ALA A 168 7.32 13.04 8.53
C ALA A 168 8.32 12.83 9.71
N GLY A 169 8.06 11.86 10.58
CA GLY A 169 8.90 11.55 11.75
C GLY A 169 9.64 10.22 11.65
N ALA A 170 9.50 9.50 10.53
CA ALA A 170 10.25 8.30 10.16
C ALA A 170 11.49 8.68 9.35
#